data_AF-C8WXK5-F1
#
_entry.id   AF-C8WXK5-F1
#
_cell.length_a   1.000
_cell.length_b   1.000
_cell.length_c   1.000
_cell.angle_alpha   90.00
_cell.angle_beta   90.00
_cell.angle_gamma   90.00
#
_symmetry.space_group_name_H-M   'P 1'
#
loop_
_entity.id
_entity.type
_entity.pdbx_description
1 polymer ?
#
loop_
_entity_poly.entity_id
_entity_poly.type
_entity_poly.pdbx_seq_one_letter_code
_entity_poly.pdbx_strand_id
1 'polypeptide(L)'
;MSHGLERGTGLEAFRRHRHDVLNQLQIVRALIQMNRADRAIAAIDRLAEWLQSLGRVQQAVLPSAELMVWTLASCPHVVVADILVEEAPGDDSVEQWTSFLTELEERLALDGRQLRIKLIVNAKTLRVEWDAHDLEVTDWPARYPRISFARG
;
A
#
# COMPACT_ATOMS: atom_id res chain seq x y z
N MET A 1 -16.16 3.53 24.72
CA MET A 1 -16.86 4.46 23.78
C MET A 1 -15.98 4.66 22.55
N SER A 2 -15.71 3.59 21.77
CA SER A 2 -14.61 3.59 20.78
C SER A 2 -15.10 3.56 19.32
N HIS A 3 -16.37 3.21 19.07
CA HIS A 3 -16.94 3.11 17.72
C HIS A 3 -17.11 4.44 16.95
N GLY A 4 -16.90 5.59 17.60
CA GLY A 4 -17.03 6.91 16.97
C GLY A 4 -15.78 7.36 16.20
N LEU A 5 -14.60 6.98 16.68
CA LEU A 5 -13.31 7.37 16.07
C LEU A 5 -12.93 6.46 14.90
N GLU A 6 -13.22 5.16 14.99
CA GLU A 6 -12.96 4.16 13.94
C GLU A 6 -13.77 4.39 12.65
N ARG A 7 -15.00 4.94 12.78
CA ARG A 7 -15.82 5.27 11.61
C ARG A 7 -15.32 6.52 10.86
N GLY A 8 -14.62 7.41 11.55
CA GLY A 8 -14.01 8.60 10.94
C GLY A 8 -12.86 8.24 10.02
N THR A 9 -11.99 7.33 10.46
CA THR A 9 -10.80 6.91 9.71
C THR A 9 -11.15 6.08 8.47
N GLY A 10 -12.10 5.13 8.57
CA GLY A 10 -12.50 4.31 7.43
C GLY A 10 -13.20 5.11 6.31
N LEU A 11 -14.08 6.05 6.66
CA LEU A 11 -14.78 6.87 5.66
C LEU A 11 -13.81 7.85 4.95
N GLU A 12 -12.85 8.40 5.69
CA GLU A 12 -11.85 9.30 5.15
C GLU A 12 -10.86 8.57 4.24
N ALA A 13 -10.42 7.36 4.64
CA ALA A 13 -9.63 6.47 3.79
C ALA A 13 -10.38 6.08 2.51
N PHE A 14 -11.67 5.74 2.61
CA PHE A 14 -12.48 5.44 1.41
C PHE A 14 -12.62 6.66 0.48
N ARG A 15 -12.79 7.87 1.02
CA ARG A 15 -12.83 9.11 0.23
C ARG A 15 -11.51 9.34 -0.51
N ARG A 16 -10.37 9.14 0.17
CA ARG A 16 -9.03 9.25 -0.42
C ARG A 16 -8.82 8.21 -1.51
N HIS A 17 -9.10 6.94 -1.21
CA HIS A 17 -9.02 5.85 -2.18
C HIS A 17 -9.84 6.16 -3.46
N ARG A 18 -11.09 6.60 -3.31
CA ARG A 18 -11.93 7.00 -4.44
C ARG A 18 -11.32 8.15 -5.24
N HIS A 19 -10.77 9.15 -4.55
CA HIS A 19 -10.10 10.27 -5.21
C HIS A 19 -8.91 9.78 -6.05
N ASP A 20 -8.09 8.88 -5.51
CA ASP A 20 -6.89 8.38 -6.19
C ASP A 20 -7.25 7.52 -7.41
N VAL A 21 -8.27 6.66 -7.29
CA VAL A 21 -8.81 5.91 -8.45
C VAL A 21 -9.29 6.86 -9.55
N LEU A 22 -10.04 7.90 -9.20
CA LEU A 22 -10.51 8.88 -10.18
C LEU A 22 -9.37 9.65 -10.84
N ASN A 23 -8.34 10.00 -10.07
CA ASN A 23 -7.15 10.66 -10.60
C ASN A 23 -6.42 9.77 -11.62
N GLN A 24 -6.23 8.48 -11.31
CA GLN A 24 -5.63 7.52 -12.26
C GLN A 24 -6.46 7.37 -13.54
N LEU A 25 -7.79 7.31 -13.42
CA LEU A 25 -8.68 7.26 -14.59
C LEU A 25 -8.63 8.53 -15.44
N GLN A 26 -8.44 9.70 -14.83
CA GLN A 26 -8.23 10.96 -15.55
C GLN A 26 -6.93 10.94 -16.35
N ILE A 27 -5.83 10.39 -15.78
CA ILE A 27 -4.56 10.21 -16.49
C ILE A 27 -4.73 9.28 -17.70
N VAL A 28 -5.40 8.13 -17.51
CA VAL A 28 -5.71 7.19 -18.60
C VAL A 28 -6.50 7.88 -19.71
N ARG A 29 -7.56 8.62 -19.36
CA ARG A 29 -8.35 9.38 -20.33
C ARG A 29 -7.50 10.38 -21.11
N ALA A 30 -6.64 11.13 -20.44
CA ALA A 30 -5.74 12.08 -21.10
C ALA A 30 -4.78 11.39 -22.08
N LEU A 31 -4.21 10.23 -21.70
CA LEU A 31 -3.33 9.44 -22.58
C LEU A 31 -4.06 8.97 -23.85
N ILE A 32 -5.31 8.51 -23.72
CA ILE A 32 -6.15 8.13 -24.87
C ILE A 32 -6.39 9.34 -25.78
N GLN A 33 -6.76 10.50 -25.22
CA GLN A 33 -7.00 11.73 -25.98
C GLN A 33 -5.75 12.21 -26.75
N MET A 34 -4.55 11.93 -26.22
CA MET A 34 -3.28 12.25 -26.86
C MET A 34 -2.81 11.19 -27.87
N ASN A 35 -3.65 10.21 -28.22
CA ASN A 35 -3.32 9.07 -29.07
C ASN A 35 -2.11 8.26 -28.57
N ARG A 36 -1.93 8.17 -27.24
CA ARG A 36 -0.87 7.39 -26.57
C ARG A 36 -1.43 6.08 -26.02
N ALA A 37 -2.00 5.25 -26.91
CA ALA A 37 -2.74 4.04 -26.54
C ALA A 37 -1.91 3.07 -25.68
N ASP A 38 -0.67 2.77 -26.07
CA ASP A 38 0.20 1.85 -25.32
C ASP A 38 0.45 2.31 -23.89
N ARG A 39 0.62 3.62 -23.70
CA ARG A 39 0.81 4.21 -22.35
C ARG A 39 -0.47 4.18 -21.54
N ALA A 40 -1.63 4.37 -22.18
CA ALA A 40 -2.92 4.27 -21.52
C ALA A 40 -3.19 2.84 -21.04
N ILE A 41 -2.89 1.83 -21.87
CA ILE A 41 -2.98 0.41 -21.52
C ILE A 41 -2.08 0.11 -20.32
N ALA A 42 -0.81 0.51 -20.38
CA ALA A 42 0.11 0.30 -19.27
C ALA A 42 -0.33 1.00 -17.96
N ALA A 43 -1.02 2.15 -18.05
CA ALA A 43 -1.59 2.83 -16.89
C ALA A 43 -2.82 2.08 -16.32
N ILE A 44 -3.67 1.53 -17.18
CA ILE A 44 -4.79 0.66 -16.78
C ILE A 44 -4.26 -0.60 -16.09
N ASP A 45 -3.23 -1.24 -16.64
CA ASP A 45 -2.64 -2.45 -16.07
C ASP A 45 -2.08 -2.19 -14.67
N ARG A 46 -1.36 -1.06 -14.46
CA ARG A 46 -0.88 -0.65 -13.13
C ARG A 46 -2.01 -0.39 -12.14
N LEU A 47 -3.09 0.27 -12.58
CA LEU A 47 -4.28 0.51 -11.76
C LEU A 47 -4.96 -0.81 -11.38
N ALA A 48 -5.15 -1.71 -12.34
CA ALA A 48 -5.76 -3.01 -12.12
C ALA A 48 -4.92 -3.86 -11.15
N GLU A 49 -3.60 -3.86 -11.32
CA GLU A 49 -2.68 -4.56 -10.43
C GLU A 49 -2.73 -4.03 -8.99
N TRP A 50 -2.73 -2.71 -8.80
CA TRP A 50 -2.87 -2.12 -7.48
C TRP A 50 -4.20 -2.52 -6.83
N LEU A 51 -5.34 -2.42 -7.55
CA LEU A 51 -6.64 -2.84 -7.02
C LEU A 51 -6.70 -4.33 -6.68
N GLN A 52 -6.10 -5.19 -7.51
CA GLN A 52 -5.98 -6.62 -7.22
C GLN A 52 -5.13 -6.88 -5.97
N SER A 53 -4.08 -6.08 -5.74
CA SER A 53 -3.29 -6.16 -4.52
C SER A 53 -4.09 -5.83 -3.27
N LEU A 54 -4.95 -4.80 -3.33
CA LEU A 54 -5.86 -4.47 -2.23
C LEU A 54 -6.81 -5.63 -1.92
N GLY A 55 -7.39 -6.24 -2.96
CA GLY A 55 -8.25 -7.41 -2.79
C GLY A 55 -7.54 -8.59 -2.12
N ARG A 56 -6.28 -8.84 -2.48
CA ARG A 56 -5.46 -9.90 -1.85
C ARG A 56 -5.21 -9.62 -0.37
N VAL A 57 -4.83 -8.38 -0.02
CA VAL A 57 -4.61 -8.01 1.38
C VAL A 57 -5.92 -8.08 2.17
N GLN A 58 -7.03 -7.55 1.63
CA GLN A 58 -8.34 -7.57 2.27
C GLN A 58 -8.83 -9.00 2.57
N GLN A 59 -8.54 -9.96 1.69
CA GLN A 59 -8.91 -11.37 1.91
C GLN A 59 -8.03 -12.06 2.95
N ALA A 60 -6.77 -11.64 3.09
CA ALA A 60 -5.80 -12.30 3.96
C ALA A 60 -5.81 -11.76 5.39
N VAL A 61 -6.05 -10.46 5.59
CA VAL A 61 -6.01 -9.86 6.93
C VAL A 61 -7.29 -10.10 7.72
N LEU A 62 -7.14 -10.23 9.04
CA LEU A 62 -8.27 -10.34 9.97
C LEU A 62 -8.98 -8.97 10.12
N PRO A 63 -10.29 -8.93 10.50
CA PRO A 63 -11.03 -7.67 10.68
C PRO A 63 -10.38 -6.68 11.64
N SER A 64 -9.62 -7.15 12.63
CA SER A 64 -8.89 -6.29 13.57
C SER A 64 -7.74 -5.51 12.91
N ALA A 65 -7.34 -5.85 11.68
CA ALA A 65 -6.26 -5.23 10.93
C ALA A 65 -6.75 -4.41 9.72
N GLU A 66 -8.04 -4.01 9.71
CA GLU A 66 -8.63 -3.19 8.64
C GLU A 66 -7.83 -1.92 8.32
N LEU A 67 -7.22 -1.29 9.32
CA LEU A 67 -6.38 -0.10 9.12
C LEU A 67 -5.21 -0.37 8.16
N MET A 68 -4.63 -1.56 8.16
CA MET A 68 -3.57 -1.91 7.22
C MET A 68 -4.05 -1.88 5.76
N VAL A 69 -5.29 -2.33 5.52
CA VAL A 69 -5.93 -2.28 4.20
C VAL A 69 -6.18 -0.85 3.79
N TRP A 70 -6.71 -0.03 4.70
CA TRP A 70 -7.04 1.38 4.43
C TRP A 70 -5.81 2.23 4.15
N THR A 71 -4.72 2.00 4.87
CA THR A 71 -3.44 2.63 4.58
C THR A 71 -2.97 2.25 3.17
N LEU A 72 -2.94 0.95 2.83
CA LEU A 72 -2.51 0.51 1.51
C LEU A 72 -3.41 1.04 0.38
N ALA A 73 -4.72 1.17 0.64
CA ALA A 73 -5.69 1.76 -0.29
C ALA A 73 -5.45 3.26 -0.54
N SER A 74 -4.60 3.90 0.25
CA SER A 74 -4.12 5.29 0.08
C SER A 74 -2.71 5.36 -0.52
N CYS A 75 -2.10 4.21 -0.86
CA CYS A 75 -0.72 4.11 -1.36
C CYS A 75 -0.69 3.44 -2.76
N PRO A 76 -1.10 4.14 -3.83
CA PRO A 76 -1.19 3.58 -5.19
C PRO A 76 0.15 3.13 -5.79
N HIS A 77 1.28 3.63 -5.29
CA HIS A 77 2.61 3.23 -5.78
C HIS A 77 3.13 1.97 -5.07
N VAL A 78 2.42 1.44 -4.08
CA VAL A 78 2.77 0.20 -3.38
C VAL A 78 1.85 -0.93 -3.80
N VAL A 79 2.43 -1.99 -4.38
CA VAL A 79 1.72 -3.22 -4.77
C VAL A 79 2.20 -4.34 -3.87
N VAL A 80 1.32 -4.87 -3.03
CA VAL A 80 1.60 -6.15 -2.36
C VAL A 80 1.49 -7.22 -3.42
N ALA A 81 2.54 -7.99 -3.69
CA ALA A 81 2.57 -9.09 -4.65
C ALA A 81 2.19 -10.42 -4.00
N ASP A 82 2.55 -10.60 -2.73
CA ASP A 82 2.25 -11.78 -1.93
C ASP A 82 2.01 -11.38 -0.47
N ILE A 83 1.12 -12.11 0.21
CA ILE A 83 0.81 -11.87 1.62
C ILE A 83 0.60 -13.18 2.37
N LEU A 84 1.28 -13.31 3.51
CA LEU A 84 1.06 -14.37 4.48
C LEU A 84 0.68 -13.74 5.83
N VAL A 85 -0.47 -14.13 6.39
CA VAL A 85 -0.89 -13.69 7.72
C VAL A 85 -0.85 -14.90 8.65
N GLU A 86 0.14 -14.92 9.53
CA GLU A 86 0.29 -15.98 10.55
C GLU A 86 -0.59 -15.68 11.75
N GLU A 87 -0.62 -14.42 12.20
CA GLU A 87 -1.38 -13.96 13.36
C GLU A 87 -1.89 -12.52 13.17
N ALA A 88 -2.89 -12.12 13.97
CA ALA A 88 -3.35 -10.73 14.00
C ALA A 88 -2.23 -9.80 14.48
N PRO A 89 -1.86 -8.74 13.73
CA PRO A 89 -0.82 -7.81 14.16
C PRO A 89 -1.29 -7.01 15.38
N GLY A 90 -0.39 -6.78 16.33
CA GLY A 90 -0.63 -5.85 17.44
C GLY A 90 -0.66 -4.38 16.97
N ASP A 91 -1.30 -3.52 17.77
CA ASP A 91 -1.53 -2.11 17.44
C ASP A 91 -0.23 -1.35 17.10
N ASP A 92 0.85 -1.55 17.86
CA ASP A 92 2.18 -0.97 17.58
C ASP A 92 2.67 -1.29 16.15
N SER A 93 2.43 -2.52 15.69
CA SER A 93 2.86 -2.97 14.36
C SER A 93 2.04 -2.30 13.26
N VAL A 94 0.74 -2.10 13.51
CA VAL A 94 -0.17 -1.42 12.56
C VAL A 94 0.15 0.07 12.46
N GLU A 95 0.50 0.73 13.56
CA GLU A 95 0.91 2.13 13.57
C GLU A 95 2.23 2.33 12.80
N GLN A 96 3.23 1.47 13.07
CA GLN A 96 4.50 1.53 12.34
C GLN A 96 4.32 1.21 10.86
N TRP A 97 3.48 0.23 10.51
CA TRP A 97 3.10 -0.06 9.12
C TRP A 97 2.51 1.16 8.41
N THR A 98 1.60 1.85 9.08
CA THR A 98 0.92 3.02 8.52
C THR A 98 1.89 4.14 8.23
N SER A 99 2.78 4.42 9.19
CA SER A 99 3.83 5.43 9.07
C SER A 99 4.84 5.07 7.97
N PHE A 100 5.29 3.81 7.94
CA PHE A 100 6.21 3.30 6.94
C PHE A 100 5.62 3.39 5.53
N LEU A 101 4.40 2.90 5.32
CA LEU A 101 3.78 2.90 4.00
C LEU A 101 3.54 4.31 3.47
N THR A 102 3.17 5.25 4.35
CA THR A 102 2.94 6.65 3.95
C THR A 102 4.25 7.29 3.47
N GLU A 103 5.34 7.11 4.22
CA GLU A 103 6.66 7.59 3.79
C GLU A 103 7.14 6.91 2.49
N LEU A 104 6.94 5.59 2.38
CA LEU A 104 7.28 4.85 1.17
C LEU A 104 6.51 5.41 -0.04
N GLU A 105 5.20 5.58 0.10
CA GLU A 105 4.34 6.14 -0.95
C GLU A 105 4.82 7.53 -1.39
N GLU A 106 5.14 8.42 -0.45
CA GLU A 106 5.65 9.76 -0.78
C GLU A 106 6.94 9.68 -1.60
N ARG A 107 7.89 8.82 -1.21
CA ARG A 107 9.14 8.61 -1.96
C ARG A 107 8.88 8.05 -3.35
N LEU A 108 8.05 7.02 -3.46
CA LEU A 108 7.73 6.39 -4.75
C LEU A 108 7.00 7.34 -5.70
N ALA A 109 6.10 8.18 -5.17
CA ALA A 109 5.38 9.18 -5.93
C ALA A 109 6.31 10.27 -6.49
N LEU A 110 7.31 10.72 -5.72
CA LEU A 110 8.31 11.69 -6.18
C LEU A 110 9.14 11.14 -7.35
N ASP A 111 9.48 9.86 -7.29
CA ASP A 111 10.26 9.17 -8.34
C ASP A 111 9.37 8.70 -9.52
N GLY A 112 8.05 8.78 -9.39
CA GLY A 112 7.10 8.28 -10.39
C GLY A 112 7.20 6.76 -10.61
N ARG A 113 7.61 6.02 -9.59
CA ARG A 113 7.88 4.58 -9.63
C ARG A 113 6.84 3.80 -8.84
N GLN A 114 6.66 2.53 -9.17
CA GLN A 114 5.83 1.60 -8.40
C GLN A 114 6.73 0.52 -7.78
N LEU A 115 6.44 0.11 -6.55
CA LEU A 115 7.17 -0.94 -5.85
C LEU A 115 6.28 -2.15 -5.60
N ARG A 116 6.81 -3.34 -5.91
CA ARG A 116 6.21 -4.61 -5.51
C ARG A 116 6.83 -5.10 -4.21
N ILE A 117 5.99 -5.46 -3.25
CA ILE A 117 6.43 -5.98 -1.95
C ILE A 117 5.78 -7.33 -1.64
N LYS A 118 6.46 -8.18 -0.88
CA LYS A 118 5.85 -9.33 -0.18
C LYS A 118 5.69 -8.96 1.28
N LEU A 119 4.56 -9.33 1.87
CA LEU A 119 4.22 -8.99 3.24
C LEU A 119 3.97 -10.25 4.07
N ILE A 120 4.68 -10.39 5.18
CA ILE A 120 4.41 -11.44 6.18
C ILE A 120 3.98 -10.74 7.46
N VAL A 121 2.83 -11.13 7.99
CA VAL A 121 2.17 -10.49 9.14
C VAL A 121 2.13 -11.45 10.31
N ASN A 122 2.82 -11.09 11.39
CA ASN A 122 2.84 -11.81 12.66
C ASN A 122 2.33 -10.90 13.78
N ALA A 123 2.04 -11.46 14.96
CA ALA A 123 1.48 -10.68 16.07
C ALA A 123 2.37 -9.53 16.54
N LYS A 124 3.70 -9.71 16.51
CA LYS A 124 4.66 -8.75 17.06
C LYS A 124 5.44 -7.98 16.00
N THR A 125 5.46 -8.45 14.77
CA THR A 125 6.32 -7.92 13.71
C THR A 125 5.69 -8.12 12.35
N LEU A 126 6.01 -7.21 11.44
CA LEU A 126 5.77 -7.34 10.01
C LEU A 126 7.10 -7.63 9.33
N ARG A 127 7.10 -8.43 8.28
CA ARG A 127 8.26 -8.58 7.39
C ARG A 127 7.89 -8.13 5.99
N VAL A 128 8.66 -7.20 5.46
CA VAL A 128 8.47 -6.60 4.15
C VAL A 128 9.66 -6.97 3.29
N GLU A 129 9.38 -7.63 2.17
CA GLU A 129 10.40 -7.99 1.19
C GLU A 129 10.14 -7.29 -0.14
N TRP A 130 11.18 -6.89 -0.86
CA TRP A 130 11.03 -6.31 -2.20
C TRP A 130 12.25 -6.61 -3.06
N ASP A 131 12.06 -6.50 -4.37
CA ASP A 131 13.04 -6.85 -5.42
C ASP A 131 13.79 -5.61 -5.96
N ALA A 132 13.48 -4.41 -5.46
CA ALA A 132 14.12 -3.18 -5.89
C ALA A 132 15.48 -2.96 -5.19
N HIS A 133 16.57 -3.17 -5.94
CA HIS A 133 17.95 -2.97 -5.46
C HIS A 133 18.31 -1.50 -5.18
N ASP A 134 17.59 -0.56 -5.79
CA ASP A 134 17.84 0.88 -5.75
C ASP A 134 17.13 1.60 -4.61
N LEU A 135 16.29 0.91 -3.84
CA LEU A 135 15.66 1.48 -2.65
C LEU A 135 16.68 1.49 -1.50
N GLU A 136 17.15 2.68 -1.14
CA GLU A 136 18.00 2.89 0.04
C GLU A 136 17.16 2.81 1.32
N VAL A 137 17.51 1.86 2.19
CA VAL A 137 16.74 1.49 3.40
C VAL A 137 17.60 1.56 4.67
N THR A 138 18.62 2.41 4.66
CA THR A 138 19.66 2.41 5.70
C THR A 138 19.16 2.86 7.08
N ASP A 139 18.07 3.63 7.18
CA ASP A 139 17.53 4.15 8.45
C ASP A 139 16.22 3.50 8.90
N TRP A 140 15.46 2.85 8.01
CA TRP A 140 14.14 2.30 8.33
C TRP A 140 14.13 1.24 9.43
N PRO A 141 15.08 0.28 9.51
CA PRO A 141 15.09 -0.70 10.60
C PRO A 141 15.19 -0.05 11.99
N ALA A 142 15.87 1.10 12.11
CA ALA A 142 15.97 1.83 13.37
C ALA A 142 14.69 2.61 13.71
N ARG A 143 13.99 3.14 12.68
CA ARG A 143 12.76 3.93 12.84
C ARG A 143 11.51 3.08 13.02
N TYR A 144 11.49 1.88 12.41
CA TYR A 144 10.36 0.96 12.43
C TYR A 144 10.78 -0.41 12.99
N PRO A 145 11.10 -0.52 14.29
CA PRO A 145 11.61 -1.75 14.89
C PRO A 145 10.62 -2.93 14.89
N ARG A 146 9.33 -2.69 14.59
CA ARG A 146 8.32 -3.74 14.40
C ARG A 146 8.27 -4.23 12.95
N ILE A 147 9.04 -3.64 12.05
CA ILE A 147 9.11 -4.02 10.64
C ILE A 147 10.51 -4.56 10.35
N SER A 148 10.56 -5.83 9.97
CA SER A 148 11.75 -6.46 9.42
C SER A 148 11.79 -6.23 7.92
N PHE A 149 12.92 -5.74 7.43
CA PHE A 149 13.12 -5.41 6.04
C PHE A 149 14.08 -6.41 5.40
N ALA A 150 13.66 -7.06 4.32
CA ALA A 150 14.51 -7.98 3.58
C ALA A 150 14.54 -7.62 2.10
N ARG A 151 15.68 -7.84 1.46
CA ARG A 151 15.78 -7.81 0.00
C ARG A 151 15.52 -9.23 -0.50
N GLY A 152 14.54 -9.36 -1.39
CA GLY A 152 14.13 -10.62 -2.01
C GLY A 152 15.08 -11.06 -3.11
#